data_AF-A0A6L8QBY5-F1
#
_entry.id   AF-A0A6L8QBY5-F1
#
_cell.length_a   1.000
_cell.length_b   1.000
_cell.length_c   1.000
_cell.angle_alpha   90.00
_cell.angle_beta   90.00
_cell.angle_gamma   90.00
#
_symmetry.space_group_name_H-M   'P 1'
#
loop_
_entity.id
_entity.type
_entity.pdbx_description
1 polymer ?
#
loop_
_entity_poly.entity_id
_entity_poly.type
_entity_poly.pdbx_seq_one_letter_code
_entity_poly.pdbx_strand_id
1 'polypeptide(L)'
;GVDIVINGHIVNELDVIDMKPVRKKGKLFVQSSPKGQKMGELRVQFDSNRKRSITHHMVKLDSSVKFAPEMVKLYENYNEKVEAMFFETLAGKRNKRNKSIYAGDKVCKNCHTSEHKVWSGSRHGKAYETLRKINKAFDPECLKCHVVGFNLSGGFISELDTPGLKNVQCEVCHGPGLTHASAPQERLKSRAKEACSKCHVKNHSPRFNFAEYWPKIKH
;
A
#
# COMPACT_ATOMS: atom_id res chain seq x y z
N GLY A 1 11.30 19.57 38.45
CA GLY A 1 12.06 18.53 37.72
C GLY A 1 11.25 18.02 36.55
N VAL A 2 11.86 17.37 35.56
CA VAL A 2 11.12 16.76 34.43
C VAL A 2 10.51 15.43 34.87
N ASP A 3 9.19 15.31 34.75
CA ASP A 3 8.43 14.13 35.17
C ASP A 3 8.07 13.20 34.02
N ILE A 4 7.96 13.75 32.80
CA ILE A 4 7.52 13.05 31.61
C ILE A 4 8.39 13.47 30.43
N VAL A 5 8.83 12.50 29.65
CA VAL A 5 9.56 12.70 28.39
C VAL A 5 8.76 12.04 27.28
N ILE A 6 8.36 12.85 26.30
CA ILE A 6 7.64 12.39 25.11
C ILE A 6 8.63 12.39 23.96
N ASN A 7 9.02 11.21 23.49
CA ASN A 7 9.84 11.10 22.28
C ASN A 7 8.95 11.16 21.04
N GLY A 8 9.07 12.24 20.27
CA GLY A 8 8.35 12.41 19.00
C GLY A 8 9.09 11.81 17.80
N HIS A 9 10.37 11.44 17.95
CA HIS A 9 11.22 11.05 16.84
C HIS A 9 11.40 9.53 16.77
N ILE A 10 11.30 9.03 15.54
CA ILE A 10 11.53 7.63 15.17
C ILE A 10 12.65 7.69 14.13
N VAL A 11 13.79 7.06 14.45
CA VAL A 11 15.00 7.17 13.63
C VAL A 11 14.83 6.40 12.31
N ASN A 12 14.15 5.25 12.33
CA ASN A 12 13.87 4.47 11.12
C ASN A 12 12.38 4.11 11.02
N GLU A 13 11.77 4.36 9.86
CA GLU A 13 10.36 4.02 9.61
C GLU A 13 10.04 2.51 9.72
N LEU A 14 11.06 1.66 9.74
CA LEU A 14 10.95 0.22 9.91
C LEU A 14 11.04 -0.24 11.37
N ASP A 15 11.37 0.66 12.30
CA ASP A 15 11.52 0.34 13.71
C ASP A 15 10.16 -0.10 14.29
N VAL A 16 10.13 -1.30 14.87
CA VAL A 16 9.01 -1.75 15.70
C VAL A 16 9.20 -1.13 17.07
N ILE A 17 8.64 0.06 17.26
CA ILE A 17 8.68 0.72 18.56
C ILE A 17 7.70 0.02 19.49
N ASP A 18 8.23 -0.55 20.58
CA ASP A 18 7.39 -0.93 21.71
C ASP A 18 6.85 0.35 22.36
N MET A 19 5.57 0.61 22.10
CA MET A 19 4.88 1.80 22.59
C MET A 19 4.38 1.64 24.03
N LYS A 20 4.85 0.62 24.75
CA LYS A 20 4.65 0.52 26.19
C LYS A 20 5.43 1.62 26.91
N PRO A 21 4.79 2.42 27.78
CA PRO A 21 5.49 3.43 28.56
C PRO A 21 6.58 2.81 29.44
N VAL A 22 7.74 3.45 29.48
CA VAL A 22 8.86 3.04 30.32
C VAL A 22 8.97 3.98 31.52
N ARG A 23 9.01 3.43 32.74
CA ARG A 23 9.32 4.21 33.95
C ARG A 23 10.78 4.00 34.34
N LYS A 24 11.56 5.08 34.42
CA LYS A 24 12.97 5.04 34.84
C LYS A 24 13.30 6.24 35.72
N LYS A 25 13.88 6.00 36.89
CA LYS A 25 14.26 7.04 37.88
C LYS A 25 13.09 8.01 38.20
N GLY A 26 11.89 7.48 38.39
CA GLY A 26 10.69 8.27 38.70
C GLY A 26 10.08 9.04 37.52
N LYS A 27 10.70 8.99 36.33
CA LYS A 27 10.22 9.66 35.11
C LYS A 27 9.49 8.69 34.20
N LEU A 28 8.46 9.17 33.53
CA LEU A 28 7.71 8.44 32.52
C LEU A 28 8.24 8.78 31.12
N PHE A 29 8.60 7.76 30.35
CA PHE A 29 9.00 7.89 28.95
C PHE A 29 7.92 7.27 28.07
N VAL A 30 7.43 8.06 27.12
CA VAL A 30 6.41 7.65 26.13
C VAL A 30 6.87 8.04 24.73
N GLN A 31 6.38 7.34 23.71
CA GLN A 31 6.82 7.54 22.33
C GLN A 31 5.62 7.66 21.38
N SER A 32 5.75 8.52 20.37
CA SER A 32 4.75 8.68 19.30
C SER A 32 4.75 7.48 18.35
N SER A 33 3.61 7.25 17.69
CA SER A 33 3.48 6.22 16.67
C SER A 33 4.00 6.71 15.32
N PRO A 34 4.57 5.82 14.48
CA PRO A 34 4.89 6.17 13.11
C PRO A 34 3.63 6.52 12.31
N LYS A 35 3.81 7.42 11.31
CA LYS A 35 2.86 7.70 10.21
C LYS A 35 1.48 8.20 10.62
N GLY A 36 1.33 8.75 11.82
CA GLY A 36 0.07 9.32 12.28
C GLY A 36 -1.08 8.30 12.40
N GLN A 37 -0.79 6.99 12.43
CA GLN A 37 -1.82 5.95 12.52
C GLN A 37 -2.34 5.75 13.95
N LYS A 38 -1.64 6.30 14.94
CA LYS A 38 -2.06 6.26 16.34
C LYS A 38 -1.66 7.57 17.00
N MET A 39 -2.50 8.02 17.93
CA MET A 39 -2.27 9.19 18.76
C MET A 39 -2.01 8.76 20.19
N GLY A 40 -0.95 9.29 20.82
CA GLY A 40 -0.72 9.10 22.24
C GLY A 40 -1.63 10.04 23.03
N GLU A 41 -2.41 9.50 23.95
CA GLU A 41 -3.19 10.25 24.93
C GLU A 41 -2.50 10.13 26.29
N LEU A 42 -2.22 11.27 26.92
CA LEU A 42 -1.68 11.34 28.26
C LEU A 42 -2.67 12.12 29.13
N ARG A 43 -3.29 11.46 30.12
CA ARG A 43 -4.17 12.11 31.08
C ARG A 43 -3.44 12.28 32.40
N VAL A 44 -3.40 13.51 32.88
CA VAL A 44 -2.84 13.88 34.18
C VAL A 44 -3.98 14.39 35.05
N GLN A 45 -4.22 13.72 36.19
CA GLN A 45 -5.23 14.14 37.16
C GLN A 45 -4.55 14.48 38.48
N PHE A 46 -5.11 15.44 39.20
CA PHE A 46 -4.66 15.84 40.53
C PHE A 46 -5.80 15.61 41.52
N ASP A 47 -5.51 14.96 42.64
CA ASP A 47 -6.46 14.86 43.75
C ASP A 47 -6.48 16.13 44.61
N SER A 48 -7.38 16.17 45.60
CA SER A 48 -7.52 17.28 46.56
C SER A 48 -6.24 17.57 47.35
N ASN A 49 -5.32 16.60 47.44
CA ASN A 49 -4.02 16.73 48.11
C ASN A 49 -2.88 17.06 47.13
N ARG A 50 -3.21 17.47 45.89
CA ARG A 50 -2.26 17.71 44.79
C ARG A 50 -1.41 16.49 44.41
N LYS A 51 -1.81 15.29 44.80
CA LYS A 51 -1.17 14.05 44.34
C LYS A 51 -1.62 13.80 42.90
N ARG A 52 -0.64 13.56 42.03
CA ARG A 52 -0.89 13.34 40.60
C ARG A 52 -1.05 11.86 40.26
N SER A 53 -2.00 11.54 39.38
CA SER A 53 -2.07 10.28 38.65
C SER A 53 -1.83 10.56 37.16
N ILE A 54 -1.12 9.64 36.50
CA ILE A 54 -0.81 9.76 35.08
C ILE A 54 -1.22 8.45 34.41
N THR A 55 -2.14 8.54 33.45
CA THR A 55 -2.53 7.43 32.58
C THR A 55 -2.16 7.73 31.15
N HIS A 56 -1.78 6.68 30.42
CA HIS A 56 -1.36 6.77 29.02
C HIS A 56 -2.14 5.76 28.19
N HIS A 57 -2.73 6.22 27.10
CA HIS A 57 -3.43 5.38 26.13
C HIS A 57 -2.92 5.63 24.72
N MET A 58 -2.93 4.57 23.90
CA MET A 58 -2.71 4.70 22.47
C MET A 58 -4.04 4.62 21.74
N VAL A 59 -4.48 5.73 21.19
CA VAL A 59 -5.69 5.82 20.39
C VAL A 59 -5.33 5.43 18.96
N LYS A 60 -5.92 4.37 18.43
CA LYS A 60 -5.76 4.04 17.00
C LYS A 60 -6.60 5.01 16.19
N LEU A 61 -5.97 5.67 15.22
CA LEU A 61 -6.66 6.51 14.25
C LEU A 61 -7.05 5.63 13.06
N ASP A 62 -7.97 4.71 13.30
CA ASP A 62 -8.55 3.83 12.28
C ASP A 62 -9.94 4.32 11.87
N SER A 63 -10.70 3.48 11.15
CA SER A 63 -12.04 3.81 10.65
C SER A 63 -13.07 4.12 11.76
N SER A 64 -12.73 3.92 13.04
CA SER A 64 -13.58 4.34 14.17
C SER A 64 -13.56 5.86 14.39
N VAL A 65 -12.56 6.58 13.88
CA VAL A 65 -12.47 8.04 13.99
C VAL A 65 -13.18 8.68 12.81
N LYS A 66 -14.15 9.54 13.10
CA LYS A 66 -14.87 10.29 12.07
C LYS A 66 -13.93 11.28 11.38
N PHE A 67 -14.00 11.36 10.05
CA PHE A 67 -13.24 12.34 9.30
C PHE A 67 -13.76 13.75 9.58
N ALA A 68 -12.84 14.67 9.87
CA ALA A 68 -13.16 16.07 10.02
C ALA A 68 -13.37 16.72 8.63
N PRO A 69 -14.47 17.46 8.38
CA PRO A 69 -14.79 18.01 7.05
C PRO A 69 -13.66 18.83 6.43
N GLU A 70 -12.93 19.61 7.23
CA GLU A 70 -11.79 20.41 6.80
C GLU A 70 -10.62 19.56 6.30
N MET A 71 -10.39 18.41 6.92
CA MET A 71 -9.33 17.47 6.52
C MET A 71 -9.72 16.70 5.26
N VAL A 72 -11.00 16.37 5.10
CA VAL A 72 -11.53 15.76 3.87
C VAL A 72 -11.28 16.70 2.69
N LYS A 73 -11.66 17.98 2.82
CA LYS A 73 -11.47 19.00 1.77
C LYS A 73 -10.00 19.20 1.41
N LEU A 74 -9.11 19.22 2.41
CA LEU A 74 -7.67 19.31 2.18
C LEU A 74 -7.15 18.11 1.37
N TYR A 75 -7.64 16.91 1.69
CA TYR A 75 -7.23 15.68 1.02
C TYR A 75 -7.77 15.58 -0.42
N GLU A 76 -8.99 16.04 -0.66
CA GLU A 76 -9.58 16.14 -2.00
C GLU A 76 -8.75 17.07 -2.89
N ASN A 77 -8.46 18.28 -2.41
CA ASN A 77 -7.59 19.24 -3.11
C ASN A 77 -6.19 18.66 -3.40
N TYR A 78 -5.65 17.86 -2.47
CA TYR A 78 -4.37 17.17 -2.68
C TYR A 78 -4.47 16.14 -3.81
N ASN A 79 -5.51 15.31 -3.82
CA ASN A 79 -5.71 14.30 -4.86
C ASN A 79 -5.93 14.92 -6.24
N GLU A 80 -6.67 16.02 -6.34
CA GLU A 80 -6.84 16.78 -7.58
C GLU A 80 -5.50 17.27 -8.15
N LYS A 81 -4.62 17.78 -7.29
CA LYS A 81 -3.27 18.18 -7.71
C LYS A 81 -2.43 17.00 -8.17
N VAL A 82 -2.49 15.87 -7.46
CA VAL A 82 -1.79 14.63 -7.87
C VAL A 82 -2.29 14.15 -9.22
N GLU A 83 -3.60 14.18 -9.45
CA GLU A 83 -4.21 13.83 -10.73
C GLU A 83 -3.77 14.78 -11.85
N ALA A 84 -3.79 16.09 -11.63
CA ALA A 84 -3.30 17.06 -12.61
C ALA A 84 -1.82 16.82 -12.99
N MET A 85 -0.95 16.65 -11.99
CA MET A 85 0.46 16.31 -12.20
C MET A 85 0.62 14.98 -12.95
N PHE A 86 -0.20 13.98 -12.65
CA PHE A 86 -0.19 12.72 -13.38
C PHE A 86 -0.49 12.93 -14.86
N PHE A 87 -1.53 13.69 -15.20
CA PHE A 87 -1.90 14.00 -16.58
C PHE A 87 -0.82 14.78 -17.33
N GLU A 88 -0.16 15.74 -16.69
CA GLU A 88 0.98 16.47 -17.27
C GLU A 88 2.12 15.51 -17.67
N THR A 89 2.35 14.44 -16.90
CA THR A 89 3.40 13.46 -17.22
C THR A 89 3.05 12.53 -18.39
N LEU A 90 1.77 12.41 -18.76
CA LEU A 90 1.33 11.43 -19.76
C LEU A 90 1.91 11.70 -21.15
N ALA A 91 2.04 12.96 -21.56
CA ALA A 91 2.62 13.31 -22.85
C ALA A 91 4.04 12.75 -22.99
N GLY A 92 4.89 12.93 -21.96
CA GLY A 92 6.24 12.38 -21.93
C GLY A 92 6.26 10.85 -21.92
N LYS A 93 5.32 10.21 -21.19
CA LYS A 93 5.20 8.74 -21.14
C LYS A 93 4.76 8.14 -22.48
N ARG A 94 3.83 8.81 -23.18
CA ARG A 94 3.38 8.42 -24.53
C ARG A 94 4.51 8.51 -25.55
N ASN A 95 5.32 9.57 -25.48
CA ASN A 95 6.47 9.74 -26.38
C ASN A 95 7.56 8.69 -26.14
N LYS A 96 7.71 8.21 -24.90
CA LYS A 96 8.63 7.13 -24.52
C LYS A 96 7.98 5.74 -24.54
N ARG A 97 6.82 5.59 -25.20
CA ARG A 97 6.07 4.34 -25.20
C ARG A 97 6.83 3.27 -25.97
N ASN A 98 7.40 2.33 -25.23
CA ASN A 98 7.93 1.10 -25.80
C ASN A 98 6.80 0.15 -26.16
N LYS A 99 7.05 -0.76 -27.12
CA LYS A 99 6.16 -1.89 -27.38
C LYS A 99 5.96 -2.68 -26.08
N SER A 100 4.72 -3.01 -25.76
CA SER A 100 4.41 -3.81 -24.57
C SER A 100 5.19 -5.13 -24.64
N ILE A 101 5.79 -5.52 -23.52
CA ILE A 101 6.34 -6.88 -23.30
C ILE A 101 5.39 -7.75 -22.48
N TYR A 102 4.24 -7.19 -22.13
CA TYR A 102 3.17 -7.82 -21.36
C TYR A 102 2.05 -8.27 -22.30
N ALA A 103 1.51 -9.46 -22.05
CA ALA A 103 0.40 -10.06 -22.77
C ALA A 103 -0.96 -9.60 -22.24
N GLY A 104 -1.08 -9.38 -20.93
CA GLY A 104 -2.33 -9.10 -20.23
C GLY A 104 -3.15 -10.35 -19.90
N ASP A 105 -3.95 -10.25 -18.84
CA ASP A 105 -4.72 -11.35 -18.25
C ASP A 105 -5.66 -12.04 -19.26
N LYS A 106 -6.26 -11.26 -20.18
CA LYS A 106 -7.18 -11.79 -21.19
C LYS A 106 -6.50 -12.76 -22.14
N VAL A 107 -5.22 -12.53 -22.47
CA VAL A 107 -4.45 -13.44 -23.31
C VAL A 107 -4.10 -14.70 -22.52
N CYS A 108 -3.68 -14.56 -21.25
CA CYS A 108 -3.43 -15.69 -20.37
C CYS A 108 -4.66 -16.60 -20.21
N LYS A 109 -5.85 -16.01 -20.09
CA LYS A 109 -7.13 -16.73 -19.96
C LYS A 109 -7.40 -17.73 -21.08
N ASN A 110 -6.92 -17.47 -22.30
CA ASN A 110 -7.19 -18.32 -23.46
C ASN A 110 -6.64 -19.76 -23.27
N CYS A 111 -5.55 -19.92 -22.52
CA CYS A 111 -4.96 -21.22 -22.21
C CYS A 111 -5.11 -21.59 -20.72
N HIS A 112 -5.17 -20.60 -19.82
CA HIS A 112 -5.18 -20.76 -18.36
C HIS A 112 -6.53 -20.34 -17.75
N THR A 113 -7.61 -21.02 -18.13
CA THR A 113 -8.98 -20.64 -17.73
C THR A 113 -9.25 -20.87 -16.24
N SER A 114 -8.75 -21.97 -15.66
CA SER A 114 -8.88 -22.31 -14.25
C SER A 114 -8.16 -21.30 -13.37
N GLU A 115 -6.92 -20.97 -13.72
CA GLU A 115 -6.06 -20.04 -13.00
C GLU A 115 -6.62 -18.62 -13.06
N HIS A 116 -7.09 -18.21 -14.25
CA HIS A 116 -7.73 -16.90 -14.44
C HIS A 116 -9.00 -16.75 -13.58
N LYS A 117 -9.79 -17.82 -13.42
CA LYS A 117 -10.97 -17.82 -12.54
C LYS A 117 -10.60 -17.56 -11.07
N VAL A 118 -9.54 -18.20 -10.58
CA VAL A 118 -9.02 -17.95 -9.22
C VAL A 118 -8.53 -16.51 -9.09
N TRP A 119 -7.73 -16.03 -10.05
CA TRP A 119 -7.18 -14.69 -10.05
C TRP A 119 -8.26 -13.59 -10.09
N SER A 120 -9.21 -13.70 -11.01
CA SER A 120 -10.27 -12.69 -11.21
C SER A 120 -11.23 -12.58 -10.02
N GLY A 121 -11.44 -13.68 -9.29
CA GLY A 121 -12.19 -13.69 -8.03
C GLY A 121 -11.45 -13.02 -6.86
N SER A 122 -10.13 -12.90 -6.95
CA SER A 122 -9.28 -12.39 -5.86
C SER A 122 -9.30 -10.86 -5.73
N ARG A 123 -8.69 -10.35 -4.65
CA ARG A 123 -8.45 -8.91 -4.49
C ARG A 123 -7.45 -8.36 -5.51
N HIS A 124 -6.51 -9.17 -5.98
CA HIS A 124 -5.54 -8.76 -6.99
C HIS A 124 -6.20 -8.44 -8.33
N GLY A 125 -7.19 -9.24 -8.75
CA GLY A 125 -8.00 -8.97 -9.95
C GLY A 125 -8.87 -7.72 -9.88
N LYS A 126 -9.03 -7.13 -8.69
CA LYS A 126 -9.83 -5.93 -8.41
C LYS A 126 -9.00 -4.75 -7.90
N ALA A 127 -7.67 -4.87 -7.93
CA ALA A 127 -6.77 -3.95 -7.24
C ALA A 127 -6.87 -2.50 -7.75
N TYR A 128 -7.06 -2.27 -9.05
CA TYR A 128 -7.19 -0.90 -9.56
C TYR A 128 -8.53 -0.28 -9.19
N GLU A 129 -9.61 -1.07 -9.15
CA GLU A 129 -10.94 -0.60 -8.75
C GLU A 129 -10.94 -0.08 -7.31
N THR A 130 -10.17 -0.70 -6.41
CA THR A 130 -10.05 -0.20 -5.04
C THR A 130 -9.42 1.18 -4.98
N LEU A 131 -8.48 1.50 -5.90
CA LEU A 131 -7.90 2.85 -5.97
C LEU A 131 -8.91 3.87 -6.47
N ARG A 132 -9.73 3.53 -7.47
CA ARG A 132 -10.80 4.42 -7.97
C ARG A 132 -11.78 4.81 -6.86
N LYS A 133 -12.16 3.86 -5.99
CA LYS A 133 -13.10 4.09 -4.88
C LYS A 133 -12.59 5.09 -3.84
N ILE A 134 -11.28 5.27 -3.73
CA ILE A 134 -10.65 6.16 -2.73
C ILE A 134 -9.92 7.35 -3.38
N ASN A 135 -10.19 7.61 -4.66
CA ASN A 135 -9.56 8.66 -5.47
C ASN A 135 -8.01 8.59 -5.52
N LYS A 136 -7.47 7.38 -5.69
CA LYS A 136 -6.02 7.09 -5.77
C LYS A 136 -5.57 6.45 -7.07
N ALA A 137 -6.43 6.40 -8.08
CA ALA A 137 -6.13 5.76 -9.35
C ALA A 137 -5.02 6.46 -10.15
N PHE A 138 -4.71 7.71 -9.82
CA PHE A 138 -3.66 8.51 -10.46
C PHE A 138 -2.43 8.72 -9.58
N ASP A 139 -2.43 8.17 -8.36
CA ASP A 139 -1.33 8.33 -7.41
C ASP A 139 -0.17 7.35 -7.78
N PRO A 140 1.00 7.87 -8.19
CA PRO A 140 2.13 7.03 -8.59
C PRO A 140 2.61 6.07 -7.49
N GLU A 141 2.46 6.44 -6.21
CA GLU A 141 2.84 5.57 -5.10
C GLU A 141 1.89 4.37 -4.96
N CYS A 142 0.63 4.55 -5.32
CA CYS A 142 -0.36 3.47 -5.33
C CYS A 142 -0.21 2.59 -6.58
N LEU A 143 0.01 3.21 -7.75
CA LEU A 143 0.12 2.51 -9.02
C LEU A 143 1.28 1.50 -9.05
N LYS A 144 2.40 1.77 -8.39
CA LYS A 144 3.54 0.81 -8.27
C LYS A 144 3.12 -0.60 -7.83
N CYS A 145 2.05 -0.74 -7.05
CA CYS A 145 1.59 -2.02 -6.50
C CYS A 145 0.24 -2.51 -7.05
N HIS A 146 -0.50 -1.68 -7.81
CA HIS A 146 -1.90 -1.95 -8.17
C HIS A 146 -2.14 -2.15 -9.69
N VAL A 147 -1.09 -2.08 -10.50
CA VAL A 147 -1.14 -2.33 -11.95
C VAL A 147 0.08 -3.12 -12.42
N VAL A 148 0.07 -3.60 -13.65
CA VAL A 148 1.19 -4.31 -14.26
C VAL A 148 2.25 -3.33 -14.77
N GLY A 149 3.45 -3.37 -14.19
CA GLY A 149 4.64 -2.73 -14.77
C GLY A 149 4.62 -1.20 -14.78
N PHE A 150 4.00 -0.53 -13.80
CA PHE A 150 4.04 0.93 -13.72
C PHE A 150 5.49 1.46 -13.70
N ASN A 151 5.78 2.45 -14.55
CA ASN A 151 7.13 2.99 -14.79
C ASN A 151 8.19 1.96 -15.22
N LEU A 152 7.78 0.76 -15.66
CA LEU A 152 8.65 -0.22 -16.30
C LEU A 152 8.42 -0.22 -17.82
N SER A 153 9.42 -0.68 -18.57
CA SER A 153 9.33 -0.73 -20.03
C SER A 153 8.12 -1.55 -20.49
N GLY A 154 7.30 -0.95 -21.36
CA GLY A 154 6.10 -1.58 -21.93
C GLY A 154 4.93 -1.77 -20.96
N GLY A 155 5.02 -1.30 -19.71
CA GLY A 155 3.99 -1.51 -18.68
C GLY A 155 2.89 -0.45 -18.66
N PHE A 156 2.11 -0.41 -17.58
CA PHE A 156 0.97 0.48 -17.41
C PHE A 156 1.37 1.96 -17.48
N ILE A 157 0.66 2.70 -18.33
CA ILE A 157 0.77 4.16 -18.51
C ILE A 157 -0.42 4.84 -17.82
N SER A 158 -1.64 4.51 -18.25
CA SER A 158 -2.90 5.04 -17.71
C SER A 158 -4.04 4.07 -18.02
N GLU A 159 -5.21 4.31 -17.42
CA GLU A 159 -6.42 3.52 -17.73
C GLU A 159 -6.92 3.71 -19.16
N LEU A 160 -6.57 4.81 -19.83
CA LEU A 160 -6.93 5.10 -21.22
C LEU A 160 -5.89 4.54 -22.19
N ASP A 161 -4.61 4.69 -21.88
CA ASP A 161 -3.50 4.31 -22.76
C ASP A 161 -3.21 2.80 -22.73
N THR A 162 -3.38 2.18 -21.55
CA THR A 162 -3.07 0.77 -21.30
C THR A 162 -4.15 0.11 -20.43
N PRO A 163 -5.44 0.13 -20.81
CA PRO A 163 -6.54 -0.42 -20.00
C PRO A 163 -6.36 -1.90 -19.67
N GLY A 164 -5.70 -2.65 -20.56
CA GLY A 164 -5.41 -4.07 -20.41
C GLY A 164 -4.34 -4.42 -19.37
N LEU A 165 -3.68 -3.43 -18.77
CA LEU A 165 -2.65 -3.63 -17.74
C LEU A 165 -3.08 -3.18 -16.34
N LYS A 166 -4.39 -2.88 -16.15
CA LYS A 166 -4.96 -2.59 -14.83
C LYS A 166 -4.93 -3.83 -13.94
N ASN A 167 -4.92 -3.62 -12.63
CA ASN A 167 -4.91 -4.65 -11.59
C ASN A 167 -3.56 -5.37 -11.44
N VAL A 168 -3.42 -6.15 -10.37
CA VAL A 168 -2.26 -7.02 -10.13
C VAL A 168 -2.50 -8.31 -10.90
N GLN A 169 -2.05 -8.38 -12.16
CA GLN A 169 -2.32 -9.52 -13.04
C GLN A 169 -1.28 -10.65 -12.90
N CYS A 170 -1.44 -11.71 -13.72
CA CYS A 170 -0.54 -12.86 -13.82
C CYS A 170 0.93 -12.44 -13.88
N GLU A 171 1.23 -11.43 -14.71
CA GLU A 171 2.59 -11.02 -15.07
C GLU A 171 3.30 -10.23 -13.95
N VAL A 172 2.59 -9.83 -12.89
CA VAL A 172 3.23 -9.27 -11.69
C VAL A 172 4.01 -10.34 -10.93
N CYS A 173 3.51 -11.58 -10.93
CA CYS A 173 4.12 -12.72 -10.26
C CYS A 173 4.96 -13.61 -11.20
N HIS A 174 4.46 -13.85 -12.41
CA HIS A 174 5.07 -14.75 -13.40
C HIS A 174 6.03 -14.05 -14.37
N GLY A 175 6.11 -12.72 -14.31
CA GLY A 175 6.90 -11.90 -15.21
C GLY A 175 6.20 -11.62 -16.55
N PRO A 176 6.82 -10.82 -17.44
CA PRO A 176 6.26 -10.45 -18.73
C PRO A 176 6.04 -11.70 -19.62
N GLY A 177 4.81 -11.90 -20.06
CA GLY A 177 4.34 -13.12 -20.70
C GLY A 177 4.17 -13.04 -22.21
N LEU A 178 4.48 -11.91 -22.87
CA LEU A 178 4.19 -11.75 -24.30
C LEU A 178 4.87 -12.82 -25.17
N THR A 179 6.15 -13.11 -24.93
CA THR A 179 6.88 -14.17 -25.65
C THR A 179 6.24 -15.54 -25.42
N HIS A 180 5.89 -15.87 -24.17
CA HIS A 180 5.23 -17.13 -23.83
C HIS A 180 3.85 -17.24 -24.49
N ALA A 181 3.08 -16.16 -24.55
CA ALA A 181 1.78 -16.15 -25.20
C ALA A 181 1.86 -16.34 -26.72
N SER A 182 2.90 -15.81 -27.38
CA SER A 182 3.10 -15.96 -28.83
C SER A 182 3.71 -17.30 -29.23
N ALA A 183 4.59 -17.84 -28.39
CA ALA A 183 5.21 -19.13 -28.58
C ALA A 183 5.19 -19.87 -27.23
N PRO A 184 4.13 -20.66 -26.96
CA PRO A 184 4.03 -21.43 -25.73
C PRO A 184 5.21 -22.41 -25.61
N GLN A 185 6.22 -21.99 -24.85
CA GLN A 185 7.39 -22.79 -24.48
C GLN A 185 7.35 -23.10 -22.97
N GLU A 186 8.45 -23.60 -22.43
CA GLU A 186 8.70 -23.86 -21.00
C GLU A 186 8.04 -22.84 -20.04
N ARG A 187 7.66 -23.33 -18.85
CA ARG A 187 6.90 -22.58 -17.85
C ARG A 187 7.53 -21.22 -17.54
N LEU A 188 6.72 -20.17 -17.53
CA LEU A 188 7.13 -18.87 -16.99
C LEU A 188 7.62 -19.05 -15.55
N LYS A 189 8.82 -18.54 -15.26
CA LYS A 189 9.44 -18.67 -13.93
C LYS A 189 8.56 -17.97 -12.89
N SER A 190 8.01 -18.73 -11.95
CA SER A 190 7.32 -18.17 -10.79
C SER A 190 8.31 -17.99 -9.64
N ARG A 191 8.55 -16.73 -9.27
CA ARG A 191 9.22 -16.34 -8.01
C ARG A 191 8.20 -15.68 -7.11
N ALA A 192 7.18 -16.47 -6.72
CA ALA A 192 5.99 -15.98 -6.03
C ALA A 192 6.33 -15.24 -4.73
N LYS A 193 7.26 -15.77 -3.92
CA LYS A 193 7.63 -15.16 -2.64
C LYS A 193 8.28 -13.79 -2.83
N GLU A 194 9.20 -13.68 -3.79
CA GLU A 194 9.85 -12.43 -4.16
C GLU A 194 8.83 -11.45 -4.75
N ALA A 195 7.94 -11.91 -5.62
CA ALA A 195 6.88 -11.08 -6.20
C ALA A 195 5.95 -10.48 -5.13
N CYS A 196 5.52 -11.29 -4.15
CA CYS A 196 4.70 -10.80 -3.04
C CYS A 196 5.41 -9.69 -2.26
N SER A 197 6.70 -9.86 -1.97
CA SER A 197 7.48 -8.91 -1.16
C SER A 197 7.71 -7.54 -1.82
N LYS A 198 7.50 -7.41 -3.14
CA LYS A 198 7.58 -6.11 -3.83
C LYS A 198 6.50 -5.13 -3.37
N CYS A 199 5.34 -5.63 -2.98
CA CYS A 199 4.18 -4.82 -2.59
C CYS A 199 3.83 -5.02 -1.11
N HIS A 200 3.88 -6.27 -0.63
CA HIS A 200 3.56 -6.61 0.75
C HIS A 200 4.75 -6.39 1.69
N VAL A 201 5.08 -5.12 1.89
CA VAL A 201 6.02 -4.67 2.93
C VAL A 201 5.26 -4.26 4.19
N LYS A 202 5.91 -4.28 5.36
CA LYS A 202 5.29 -3.97 6.66
C LYS A 202 4.47 -2.67 6.66
N ASN A 203 4.94 -1.65 5.93
CA ASN A 203 4.28 -0.34 5.88
C ASN A 203 2.96 -0.35 5.10
N HIS A 204 2.82 -1.18 4.07
CA HIS A 204 1.62 -1.25 3.23
C HIS A 204 0.71 -2.43 3.60
N SER A 205 1.31 -3.50 4.14
CA SER A 205 0.62 -4.73 4.51
C SER A 205 1.14 -5.26 5.85
N PRO A 206 0.84 -4.58 6.97
CA PRO A 206 1.39 -4.92 8.28
C PRO A 206 0.97 -6.30 8.80
N ARG A 207 -0.12 -6.86 8.25
CA ARG A 207 -0.62 -8.21 8.57
C ARG A 207 -0.22 -9.27 7.54
N PHE A 208 0.66 -8.93 6.59
CA PHE A 208 1.05 -9.90 5.57
C PHE A 208 1.82 -11.06 6.21
N ASN A 209 1.30 -12.27 5.97
CA ASN A 209 1.97 -13.52 6.27
C ASN A 209 1.87 -14.39 5.00
N PHE A 210 3.01 -14.78 4.44
CA PHE A 210 3.05 -15.52 3.18
C PHE A 210 2.28 -16.85 3.26
N ALA A 211 2.43 -17.60 4.35
CA ALA A 211 1.77 -18.90 4.52
C ALA A 211 0.24 -18.79 4.59
N GLU A 212 -0.27 -17.68 5.12
CA GLU A 212 -1.72 -17.42 5.21
C GLU A 212 -2.29 -16.77 3.93
N TYR A 213 -1.49 -15.98 3.21
CA TYR A 213 -1.94 -15.23 2.03
C TYR A 213 -1.81 -16.05 0.75
N TRP A 214 -0.78 -16.88 0.62
CA TRP A 214 -0.54 -17.70 -0.57
C TRP A 214 -1.74 -18.60 -0.95
N PRO A 215 -2.42 -19.30 -0.01
CA PRO A 215 -3.58 -20.12 -0.33
C PRO A 215 -4.74 -19.37 -1.00
N LYS A 216 -4.80 -18.04 -0.88
CA LYS A 216 -5.89 -17.21 -1.42
C LYS A 216 -5.73 -16.90 -2.91
N ILE A 217 -4.56 -17.17 -3.48
CA ILE A 217 -4.23 -16.83 -4.87
C ILE A 217 -3.52 -17.97 -5.62
N LYS A 218 -3.02 -18.98 -4.92
CA LYS A 218 -2.38 -20.15 -5.53
C LYS A 218 -3.32 -20.84 -6.52
N HIS A 219 -2.75 -21.29 -7.62
CA HIS A 219 -3.38 -22.05 -8.69
C HIS A 219 -2.31 -22.92 -9.35
#